data_AF-A0A4R1L714-F1
#
_entry.id   AF-A0A4R1L714-F1
#
_cell.length_a   1.000
_cell.length_b   1.000
_cell.length_c   1.000
_cell.angle_alpha   90.00
_cell.angle_beta   90.00
_cell.angle_gamma   90.00
#
_symmetry.space_group_name_H-M   'P 1'
#
loop_
_entity.id
_entity.type
_entity.pdbx_description
1 polymer ?
#
loop_
_entity_poly.entity_id
_entity_poly.type
_entity_poly.pdbx_seq_one_letter_code
_entity_poly.pdbx_strand_id
1 'polypeptide(L)' 'MPSDSCCFFHECVQCKALIRPKAGDCCIFCSYGSMKCPPIQLQGHCCSG' A
#
# COMPACT_ATOMS: atom_id res chain seq x y z
N MET A 1 -11.77 1.89 1.01
CA MET A 1 -10.84 2.82 1.69
C MET A 1 -10.83 4.11 0.91
N PRO A 2 -10.70 5.30 1.54
CA PRO A 2 -10.52 6.53 0.78
C PRO A 2 -9.39 6.28 -0.21
N SER A 3 -9.71 6.45 -1.49
CA SER A 3 -8.94 6.00 -2.65
C SER A 3 -7.58 6.70 -2.80
N ASP A 4 -7.20 7.48 -1.79
CA ASP A 4 -6.14 8.48 -1.75
C ASP A 4 -5.04 8.14 -0.73
N SER A 5 -5.25 7.15 0.13
CA SER A 5 -4.33 6.88 1.24
C SER A 5 -3.51 5.61 1.00
N CYS A 6 -2.35 5.76 0.36
CA CYS A 6 -1.34 4.70 0.34
C CYS A 6 -0.70 4.55 1.73
N CYS A 7 -1.02 3.46 2.44
CA CYS A 7 -0.29 3.14 3.67
C CYS A 7 1.05 2.48 3.30
N PHE A 8 2.16 3.18 3.52
CA PHE A 8 3.50 2.64 3.25
C PHE A 8 3.99 1.72 4.37
N PHE A 9 3.53 1.92 5.60
CA PHE A 9 3.86 1.08 6.74
C PHE A 9 2.58 0.64 7.42
N HIS A 10 2.49 -0.64 7.78
CA HIS A 10 1.39 -1.16 8.58
C HIS A 10 1.95 -1.94 9.77
N GLU A 11 1.49 -1.58 10.97
CA GLU A 11 1.76 -2.38 12.15
C GLU A 11 0.74 -3.52 12.23
N CYS A 12 1.23 -4.75 12.22
CA CYS A 12 0.45 -5.95 12.46
C CYS A 12 -0.17 -5.88 13.87
N VAL A 13 -1.48 -5.82 14.00
CA VAL A 13 -2.15 -5.72 15.31
C VAL A 13 -1.92 -6.97 16.18
N GLN A 14 -1.74 -8.12 15.54
CA GLN A 14 -1.57 -9.41 16.23
C GLN A 14 -0.14 -9.65 16.71
N CYS A 15 0.86 -9.09 16.02
CA CYS A 15 2.26 -9.42 16.20
C CYS A 15 3.17 -8.20 16.38
N LYS A 16 2.60 -7.00 16.31
CA LYS A 16 3.27 -5.68 16.36
C LYS A 16 4.46 -5.53 15.40
N ALA A 17 4.50 -6.35 14.36
CA ALA A 17 5.52 -6.26 13.33
C ALA A 17 5.23 -5.09 12.40
N LEU A 18 6.25 -4.29 12.10
CA LEU A 18 6.20 -3.26 11.06
C LEU A 18 6.35 -3.92 9.69
N ILE A 19 5.23 -4.01 8.97
CA ILE A 19 5.19 -4.56 7.62
C ILE A 19 5.50 -3.44 6.62
N ARG A 20 6.47 -3.72 5.76
CA ARG A 20 6.89 -2.86 4.65
C ARG A 20 6.47 -3.49 3.31
N PRO A 21 6.16 -2.67 2.29
CA PRO A 21 5.93 -3.17 0.94
C PRO A 21 7.17 -3.91 0.41
N LYS A 22 6.93 -4.84 -0.51
CA LYS A 22 8.00 -5.50 -1.26
C LYS A 22 8.64 -4.52 -2.23
N ALA A 23 9.91 -4.78 -2.56
CA ALA A 23 10.63 -3.99 -3.55
C ALA A 23 9.90 -4.06 -4.91
N GLY A 24 9.48 -2.90 -5.43
CA GLY A 24 8.71 -2.78 -6.67
C GLY A 24 7.21 -2.49 -6.48
N ASP A 25 6.69 -2.59 -5.25
CA ASP A 25 5.32 -2.19 -4.92
C ASP A 25 5.28 -0.85 -4.18
N CYS A 26 4.18 -0.12 -4.34
CA CYS A 26 4.09 1.23 -3.78
C CYS A 26 3.56 1.31 -2.34
N CYS A 27 2.85 0.30 -1.85
CA CYS A 27 2.30 0.29 -0.50
C CYS A 27 1.99 -1.14 -0.03
N ILE A 28 1.76 -1.34 1.27
CA ILE A 28 1.51 -2.69 1.81
C ILE A 28 0.24 -3.33 1.23
N PHE A 29 -0.76 -2.56 0.84
CA PHE A 29 -1.94 -3.09 0.14
C PHE A 29 -1.62 -3.61 -1.27
N CYS A 30 -0.64 -3.02 -1.96
CA CYS A 30 -0.25 -3.50 -3.27
C CYS A 30 0.63 -4.75 -3.21
N SER A 31 1.40 -4.94 -2.12
CA SER A 31 2.19 -6.15 -1.90
C SER A 31 1.42 -7.32 -1.26
N TYR A 32 0.45 -7.02 -0.39
CA TYR A 32 -0.25 -8.02 0.43
C TYR A 32 -1.76 -8.05 0.21
N GLY A 33 -2.33 -7.04 -0.44
CA GLY A 33 -3.75 -7.00 -0.79
C GLY A 33 -4.03 -7.71 -2.12
N SER A 34 -5.19 -8.35 -2.22
CA SER A 34 -5.61 -9.04 -3.45
C SER A 34 -6.03 -8.06 -4.55
N MET A 35 -6.47 -6.85 -4.19
CA MET A 35 -6.80 -5.79 -5.15
C MET A 35 -5.68 -4.75 -5.18
N LYS A 36 -5.18 -4.47 -6.38
CA LYS A 36 -4.24 -3.39 -6.67
C LYS A 36 -4.85 -2.05 -6.26
N CYS A 37 -3.99 -1.12 -5.88
CA CYS A 37 -4.37 0.21 -5.44
C CYS A 37 -4.91 1.01 -6.64
N PRO A 38 -6.02 1.76 -6.49
CA PRO A 38 -6.55 2.61 -7.56
C PRO A 38 -5.51 3.55 -8.22
N PRO A 39 -4.54 4.17 -7.50
CA PRO A 39 -3.53 5.00 -8.15
C PRO A 39 -2.65 4.25 -9.16
N ILE A 40 -2.31 2.98 -8.91
CA ILE A 40 -1.56 2.15 -9.88
C ILE A 40 -2.40 1.86 -11.13
N GLN A 41 -3.71 1.71 -10.96
CA GLN A 41 -4.64 1.46 -12.07
C GLN A 41 -4.89 2.72 -12.91
N LEU A 42 -4.77 3.90 -12.31
CA LEU A 42 -4.96 5.20 -12.95
C LEU A 42 -3.67 5.78 -13.57
N GLN A 43 -2.56 5.01 -13.62
CA GLN A 43 -1.23 5.50 -14.02
C GLN A 43 -0.75 6.73 -13.23
N GLY A 44 -1.36 7.02 -12.07
CA GLY A 44 -0.87 8.01 -11.14
C GLY A 44 0.30 7.39 -10.37
N HIS A 45 1.46 8.03 -10.39
CA HIS A 45 2.54 7.67 -9.48
C HIS A 45 1.95 7.54 -8.07
N CYS A 46 2.08 6.35 -7.47
CA CYS A 46 1.60 6.18 -6.10
C CYS A 46 2.25 7.24 -5.22
N CYS A 47 1.42 7.93 -4.44
CA CYS A 47 1.84 9.03 -3.56
C CYS A 47 2.25 10.31 -4.30
N SER A 48 1.56 10.67 -5.39
CA SER A 48 1.41 12.10 -5.73
C SER A 48 0.46 12.70 -4.69
N GLY A 49 1.03 13.44 -3.72
CA GLY A 49 0.29 14.02 -2.61
C GLY A 49 -0.59 15.21 -2.96
#